data_AF-A0A382EG58-F1
#
_entry.id   AF-A0A382EG58-F1
#
_cell.length_a   1.000
_cell.length_b   1.000
_cell.length_c   1.000
_cell.angle_alpha   90.00
_cell.angle_beta   90.00
_cell.angle_gamma   90.00
#
_symmetry.space_group_name_H-M   'P 1'
#
loop_
_entity.id
_entity.type
_entity.pdbx_description
1 polymer ?
#
loop_
_entity_poly.entity_id
_entity_poly.type
_entity_poly.pdbx_seq_one_letter_code
_entity_poly.pdbx_strand_id
1 'polypeptide(L)'
;MKQTKLDHVRNIGIMAHIDAGKTTLTERILYYTGRTHRIGEVHDGAATMDWMEQEQERGITITSAATTCMWEDHRINIIDTPGHVDFTVEVERSLRVLDGSVAVFCAVGGVEPQSETVWRQADKYSVPRIAFVNKMDRVGADFFHVLEMMKKRLGAQPLPLVIPIGAG
;
A
#
# COMPACT_ATOMS: atom_id res chain seq x y z
N MET A 1 -25.99 -1.53 -12.72
CA MET A 1 -25.18 -1.29 -11.50
C MET A 1 -25.84 -0.19 -10.69
N LYS A 2 -26.02 -0.34 -9.37
CA LYS A 2 -26.49 0.76 -8.52
C LYS A 2 -25.51 1.93 -8.65
N GLN A 3 -26.03 3.13 -8.88
CA GLN A 3 -25.24 4.35 -8.94
C GLN A 3 -24.77 4.68 -7.52
N THR A 4 -23.47 4.52 -7.26
CA THR A 4 -22.87 4.91 -5.98
C THR A 4 -22.77 6.43 -5.98
N LYS A 5 -23.18 7.09 -4.90
CA LYS A 5 -23.03 8.53 -4.75
C LYS A 5 -21.54 8.89 -4.69
N LEU A 6 -21.18 10.07 -5.19
CA LEU A 6 -19.77 10.47 -5.32
C LEU A 6 -19.05 10.56 -3.96
N ASP A 7 -19.75 11.01 -2.92
CA ASP A 7 -19.28 11.06 -1.53
C ASP A 7 -19.00 9.67 -0.92
N HIS A 8 -19.47 8.58 -1.54
CA HIS A 8 -19.20 7.20 -1.14
C HIS A 8 -18.10 6.54 -1.99
N VAL A 9 -17.48 7.28 -2.93
CA VAL A 9 -16.36 6.78 -3.74
C VAL A 9 -15.04 7.09 -3.02
N ARG A 10 -14.12 6.12 -3.02
CA ARG A 10 -12.76 6.26 -2.51
C ARG A 10 -11.79 5.78 -3.57
N ASN A 11 -11.05 6.69 -4.21
CA ASN A 11 -9.94 6.31 -5.09
C ASN A 11 -8.65 6.31 -4.26
N ILE A 12 -8.16 5.13 -3.91
CA ILE A 12 -7.00 4.96 -3.04
C ILE A 12 -5.86 4.26 -3.75
N GLY A 13 -4.63 4.68 -3.46
CA GLY A 13 -3.42 3.97 -3.89
C GLY A 13 -2.71 3.33 -2.72
N ILE A 14 -2.04 2.21 -2.96
CA ILE A 14 -1.19 1.56 -1.95
C ILE A 14 0.26 1.78 -2.36
N MET A 15 1.00 2.46 -1.49
CA MET A 15 2.36 2.94 -1.72
C MET A 15 3.30 2.24 -0.73
N ALA A 16 4.40 1.70 -1.22
CA ALA A 16 5.34 0.98 -0.36
C ALA A 16 6.73 0.94 -1.00
N HIS A 17 7.77 0.70 -0.20
CA HIS A 17 9.02 0.16 -0.74
C HIS A 17 8.87 -1.34 -1.07
N ILE A 18 9.85 -1.89 -1.80
CA ILE A 18 9.92 -3.32 -2.11
C ILE A 18 9.88 -4.12 -0.80
N ASP A 19 9.17 -5.24 -0.79
CA ASP A 19 9.03 -6.11 0.38
C ASP A 19 8.35 -5.50 1.62
N ALA A 20 7.79 -4.28 1.59
CA ALA A 20 6.98 -3.80 2.72
C ALA A 20 5.64 -4.56 2.86
N GLY A 21 5.26 -5.32 1.82
CA GLY A 21 4.04 -6.14 1.79
C GLY A 21 2.81 -5.43 1.20
N LYS A 22 3.02 -4.55 0.21
CA LYS A 22 1.97 -3.88 -0.57
C LYS A 22 0.98 -4.86 -1.17
N THR A 23 1.45 -5.81 -1.99
CA THR A 23 0.61 -6.79 -2.68
C THR A 23 -0.18 -7.65 -1.69
N THR A 24 0.47 -8.10 -0.62
CA THR A 24 -0.18 -8.84 0.47
C THR A 24 -1.28 -8.02 1.14
N LEU A 25 -1.06 -6.72 1.40
CA LEU A 25 -2.08 -5.84 1.96
C LEU A 25 -3.26 -5.70 0.99
N THR A 26 -2.99 -5.46 -0.29
CA THR A 26 -4.01 -5.36 -1.34
C THR A 26 -4.89 -6.60 -1.39
N GLU A 27 -4.29 -7.79 -1.41
CA GLU A 27 -5.01 -9.06 -1.41
C GLU A 27 -5.88 -9.24 -0.17
N ARG A 28 -5.38 -8.85 1.01
CA ARG A 28 -6.16 -8.91 2.25
C ARG A 28 -7.37 -7.99 2.19
N ILE A 29 -7.23 -6.78 1.64
CA ILE A 29 -8.37 -5.87 1.43
C ILE A 29 -9.41 -6.53 0.51
N LEU A 30 -8.99 -7.13 -0.60
CA LEU A 30 -9.91 -7.80 -1.53
C LEU A 30 -10.58 -9.03 -0.92
N TYR A 31 -9.87 -9.78 -0.08
CA TYR A 31 -10.45 -10.90 0.65
C TYR A 31 -11.50 -10.43 1.66
N TYR A 32 -11.17 -9.45 2.50
CA TYR A 32 -12.09 -8.96 3.53
C TYR A 32 -13.33 -8.27 2.95
N THR A 33 -13.21 -7.65 1.77
CA THR A 33 -14.36 -7.08 1.03
C THR A 33 -15.20 -8.14 0.31
N GLY A 34 -14.81 -9.42 0.38
CA GLY A 34 -15.49 -10.53 -0.30
C GLY A 34 -15.31 -10.52 -1.82
N ARG A 35 -14.38 -9.70 -2.36
CA ARG A 35 -14.10 -9.64 -3.80
C ARG A 35 -13.33 -10.88 -4.28
N THR A 36 -12.51 -11.46 -3.41
CA THR A 36 -11.75 -12.69 -3.65
C THR A 36 -12.06 -13.69 -2.55
N HIS A 37 -12.32 -14.95 -2.90
CA HIS A 37 -12.75 -15.99 -1.95
C HIS A 37 -11.61 -16.90 -1.43
N ARG A 38 -10.37 -16.67 -1.89
CA ARG A 38 -9.18 -17.41 -1.44
C ARG A 38 -8.05 -16.44 -1.13
N ILE A 39 -7.44 -16.61 0.04
CA ILE A 39 -6.17 -15.98 0.42
C ILE A 39 -5.07 -16.92 -0.07
N GLY A 40 -4.20 -16.47 -0.98
CA GLY A 40 -2.96 -17.19 -1.26
C GLY A 40 -2.84 -17.99 -2.56
N GLU A 41 -3.63 -17.71 -3.61
CA GLU A 41 -3.26 -18.21 -4.97
C GLU A 41 -1.95 -17.59 -5.50
N VAL A 42 -1.34 -16.68 -4.73
CA VAL A 42 -0.22 -15.85 -5.15
C VAL A 42 1.14 -16.39 -4.74
N HIS A 43 1.21 -17.19 -3.67
CA HIS A 43 2.45 -17.85 -3.27
C HIS A 43 2.83 -19.04 -4.17
N ASP A 44 1.90 -19.53 -5.00
CA ASP A 44 2.13 -20.55 -6.03
C ASP A 44 2.29 -19.96 -7.46
N GLY A 45 2.53 -18.63 -7.57
CA GLY A 45 2.86 -17.98 -8.85
C GLY A 45 1.69 -17.31 -9.58
N ALA A 46 0.49 -17.21 -9.00
CA ALA A 46 -0.67 -16.58 -9.65
C ALA A 46 -1.21 -15.36 -8.88
N ALA A 47 -0.36 -14.34 -8.69
CA ALA A 47 -0.83 -13.03 -8.28
C ALA A 47 -1.90 -12.53 -9.25
N THR A 48 -3.13 -12.31 -8.78
CA THR A 48 -4.20 -11.79 -9.66
C THR A 48 -3.94 -10.34 -10.10
N MET A 49 -3.02 -9.64 -9.42
CA MET A 49 -2.61 -8.26 -9.70
C MET A 49 -1.34 -8.18 -10.55
N ASP A 50 -0.34 -9.02 -10.24
CA ASP A 50 0.91 -9.13 -11.00
C ASP A 50 0.70 -10.15 -12.13
N TRP A 51 0.01 -9.71 -13.19
CA TRP A 51 -0.38 -10.56 -14.33
C TRP A 51 0.74 -10.74 -15.35
N MET A 52 1.81 -9.93 -15.29
CA MET A 52 2.97 -10.10 -16.14
C MET A 52 3.88 -11.19 -15.60
N GLU A 53 4.35 -12.07 -16.49
CA GLU A 53 5.31 -13.14 -16.17
C GLU A 53 6.57 -12.59 -15.48
N GLN A 54 7.02 -11.39 -15.87
CA GLN A 54 8.17 -10.69 -15.27
C GLN A 54 7.91 -10.18 -13.86
N GLU A 55 6.67 -9.79 -13.52
CA GLU A 55 6.30 -9.39 -12.17
C GLU A 55 6.29 -10.62 -11.25
N GLN A 56 5.78 -11.75 -11.74
CA GLN A 56 5.74 -13.04 -11.03
C GLN A 56 7.13 -13.61 -10.80
N GLU A 57 8.01 -13.59 -11.80
CA GLU A 57 9.39 -14.06 -11.70
C GLU A 57 10.22 -13.27 -10.68
N ARG A 58 9.97 -11.97 -10.54
CA ARG A 58 10.77 -11.05 -9.73
C ARG A 58 10.15 -10.70 -8.38
N GLY A 59 8.87 -11.04 -8.16
CA GLY A 59 8.14 -10.68 -6.95
C GLY A 59 7.97 -9.17 -6.75
N ILE A 60 7.91 -8.40 -7.85
CA ILE A 60 7.74 -6.94 -7.81
C ILE A 60 6.56 -6.52 -8.69
N THR A 61 5.82 -5.49 -8.27
CA THR A 61 4.80 -4.86 -9.11
C THR A 61 5.46 -3.84 -10.05
N ILE A 62 5.24 -4.01 -11.35
CA ILE A 62 5.78 -3.19 -12.44
C ILE A 62 4.70 -2.26 -13.01
N THR A 63 3.47 -2.75 -13.17
CA THR A 63 2.34 -1.98 -13.73
C THR A 63 1.25 -1.68 -12.72
N SER A 64 0.59 -0.53 -12.88
CA SER A 64 -0.53 -0.20 -12.01
C SER A 64 -1.78 -1.00 -12.39
N ALA A 65 -2.29 -1.80 -11.46
CA ALA A 65 -3.56 -2.48 -11.59
C ALA A 65 -4.66 -1.73 -10.83
N ALA A 66 -5.82 -1.54 -11.44
CA ALA A 66 -6.99 -0.94 -10.81
C ALA A 66 -8.04 -2.00 -10.50
N THR A 67 -8.39 -2.15 -9.22
CA THR A 67 -9.43 -3.09 -8.77
C THR A 67 -10.47 -2.37 -7.92
N THR A 68 -11.74 -2.64 -8.21
CA THR A 68 -12.87 -2.11 -7.43
C THR A 68 -13.41 -3.16 -6.46
N CYS A 69 -13.63 -2.77 -5.22
CA CYS A 69 -14.32 -3.54 -4.19
C CYS A 69 -15.35 -2.67 -3.43
N MET A 70 -16.26 -3.34 -2.71
CA MET A 70 -17.25 -2.67 -1.87
C MET A 70 -16.90 -2.93 -0.41
N TRP A 71 -16.89 -1.89 0.41
CA TRP A 71 -16.83 -2.00 1.86
C TRP A 71 -17.99 -1.22 2.44
N GLU A 72 -18.86 -1.88 3.18
CA GLU A 72 -20.13 -1.30 3.66
C GLU A 72 -20.91 -0.66 2.50
N ASP A 73 -21.25 0.63 2.60
CA ASP A 73 -21.94 1.43 1.59
C ASP A 73 -20.99 2.24 0.67
N HIS A 74 -19.68 1.99 0.76
CA HIS A 74 -18.64 2.69 0.02
C HIS A 74 -18.08 1.84 -1.13
N ARG A 75 -17.80 2.50 -2.26
CA ARG A 75 -17.06 1.93 -3.38
C ARG A 75 -15.60 2.34 -3.28
N ILE A 76 -14.72 1.36 -3.18
CA ILE A 76 -13.28 1.58 -3.10
C ILE A 76 -12.67 1.15 -4.43
N ASN A 77 -11.98 2.08 -5.09
CA ASN A 77 -11.15 1.81 -6.25
C ASN A 77 -9.70 1.82 -5.78
N ILE A 78 -9.06 0.66 -5.79
CA ILE A 78 -7.68 0.47 -5.38
C ILE A 78 -6.82 0.53 -6.63
N ILE A 79 -5.85 1.44 -6.64
CA ILE A 79 -4.79 1.50 -7.65
C ILE A 79 -3.51 0.99 -6.99
N ASP A 80 -3.09 -0.20 -7.40
CA ASP A 80 -1.84 -0.76 -6.89
C ASP A 80 -0.67 -0.06 -7.59
N THR A 81 0.21 0.61 -6.84
CA THR A 81 1.30 1.41 -7.42
C THR A 81 2.62 0.65 -7.38
N PRO A 82 3.54 0.81 -8.35
CA PRO A 82 4.86 0.19 -8.26
C PRO A 82 5.63 0.63 -7.02
N GLY A 83 6.25 -0.31 -6.30
CA GLY A 83 7.03 -0.02 -5.08
C GLY A 83 8.52 0.23 -5.33
N HIS A 84 8.97 0.06 -6.57
CA HIS A 84 10.35 0.22 -6.97
C HIS A 84 10.60 1.60 -7.60
N VAL A 85 11.70 2.24 -7.20
CA VAL A 85 12.17 3.54 -7.73
C VAL A 85 12.37 3.56 -9.24
N ASP A 86 12.60 2.41 -9.87
CA ASP A 86 12.78 2.32 -11.32
C ASP A 86 11.48 2.59 -12.10
N PHE A 87 10.32 2.59 -11.43
CA PHE A 87 9.00 2.86 -12.02
C PHE A 87 8.38 4.18 -11.56
N THR A 88 9.23 5.18 -11.28
CA THR A 88 8.82 6.52 -10.81
C THR A 88 7.76 7.21 -11.68
N VAL A 89 7.81 7.06 -13.01
CA VAL A 89 6.83 7.67 -13.94
C VAL A 89 5.42 7.11 -13.70
N GLU A 90 5.33 5.79 -13.49
CA GLU A 90 4.07 5.11 -13.26
C GLU A 90 3.49 5.47 -11.88
N VAL A 91 4.37 5.57 -10.86
CA VAL A 91 3.98 6.07 -9.52
C VAL A 91 3.44 7.50 -9.60
N GLU A 92 4.13 8.42 -10.29
CA GLU A 92 3.65 9.80 -10.45
C GLU A 92 2.31 9.88 -11.19
N ARG A 93 2.13 9.05 -12.23
CA ARG A 93 0.87 9.01 -12.98
C ARG A 93 -0.28 8.53 -12.11
N SER A 94 -0.06 7.48 -11.33
CA SER A 94 -1.06 6.93 -10.42
C SER A 94 -1.42 7.94 -9.33
N LEU A 95 -0.44 8.61 -8.71
CA LEU A 95 -0.70 9.58 -7.64
C LEU A 95 -1.61 10.75 -8.03
N ARG A 96 -1.60 11.16 -9.30
CA ARG A 96 -2.42 12.28 -9.81
C ARG A 96 -3.92 11.99 -9.87
N VAL A 97 -4.31 10.72 -9.82
CA VAL A 97 -5.73 10.31 -9.93
C VAL A 97 -6.29 9.79 -8.61
N LEU A 98 -5.48 9.77 -7.54
CA LEU A 98 -5.90 9.31 -6.22
C LEU A 98 -6.47 10.44 -5.39
N ASP A 99 -7.53 10.13 -4.66
CA ASP A 99 -8.07 11.02 -3.62
C ASP A 99 -7.32 10.82 -2.28
N GLY A 100 -6.62 9.70 -2.12
CA GLY A 100 -5.78 9.41 -0.97
C GLY A 100 -4.91 8.17 -1.16
N SER A 101 -4.01 7.90 -0.23
CA SER A 101 -3.16 6.71 -0.29
C SER A 101 -2.82 6.10 1.07
N VAL A 102 -2.46 4.82 1.02
CA VAL A 102 -1.96 4.04 2.16
C VAL A 102 -0.47 3.84 1.98
N ALA A 103 0.34 4.46 2.84
CA ALA A 103 1.78 4.28 2.88
C ALA A 103 2.14 3.10 3.79
N VAL A 104 2.66 2.03 3.20
CA VAL A 104 3.02 0.78 3.90
C VAL A 104 4.50 0.81 4.29
N PHE A 105 4.77 0.60 5.57
CA PHE A 105 6.11 0.52 6.14
C PHE A 105 6.35 -0.85 6.76
N CYS A 106 7.56 -1.39 6.63
CA CYS A 106 7.96 -2.61 7.31
C CYS A 106 8.30 -2.29 8.78
N ALA A 107 7.76 -3.04 9.75
CA ALA A 107 8.07 -2.84 11.17
C ALA A 107 9.55 -3.09 11.52
N VAL A 108 10.26 -3.87 10.70
CA VAL A 108 11.69 -4.17 10.89
C VAL A 108 12.58 -3.13 10.20
N GLY A 109 12.27 -2.79 8.94
CA GLY A 109 13.10 -1.87 8.13
C GLY A 109 12.75 -0.39 8.32
N GLY A 110 11.55 -0.09 8.82
CA GLY A 110 11.04 1.26 9.01
C GLY A 110 10.97 2.07 7.72
N VAL A 111 11.61 3.25 7.73
CA VAL A 111 11.66 4.15 6.57
C VAL A 111 12.94 3.93 5.77
N GLU A 112 12.79 3.34 4.59
CA GLU A 112 13.87 3.09 3.65
C GLU A 112 14.03 4.22 2.61
N PRO A 113 15.19 4.35 1.93
CA PRO A 113 15.42 5.37 0.90
C PRO A 113 14.34 5.40 -0.21
N GLN A 114 13.83 4.25 -0.61
CA GLN A 114 12.74 4.15 -1.57
C GLN A 114 11.43 4.72 -1.01
N SER A 115 11.16 4.49 0.29
CA SER A 115 9.99 5.05 0.97
C SER A 115 10.02 6.58 0.96
N GLU A 116 11.20 7.19 1.16
CA GLU A 116 11.36 8.65 1.10
C GLU A 116 11.03 9.20 -0.29
N THR A 117 11.45 8.50 -1.34
CA THR A 117 11.21 8.92 -2.73
C THR A 117 9.71 8.93 -3.03
N VAL A 118 9.04 7.83 -2.72
CA VAL A 118 7.60 7.64 -2.93
C VAL A 118 6.79 8.62 -2.06
N TRP A 119 7.26 8.90 -0.84
CA TRP A 119 6.66 9.90 0.04
C TRP A 119 6.74 11.32 -0.53
N ARG A 120 7.91 11.73 -1.04
CA ARG A 120 8.08 13.05 -1.68
C ARG A 120 7.22 13.21 -2.93
N GLN A 121 7.02 12.14 -3.69
CA GLN A 121 6.11 12.16 -4.84
C GLN A 121 4.66 12.39 -4.41
N ALA A 122 4.21 11.76 -3.31
CA ALA A 122 2.89 12.04 -2.76
C ALA A 122 2.76 13.46 -2.21
N ASP A 123 3.82 14.02 -1.59
CA ASP A 123 3.85 15.41 -1.15
C ASP A 123 3.67 16.38 -2.33
N LYS A 124 4.36 16.15 -3.44
CA LYS A 124 4.27 16.97 -4.67
C LYS A 124 2.83 17.09 -5.19
N TYR A 125 2.04 16.01 -5.08
CA TYR A 125 0.65 15.98 -5.52
C TYR A 125 -0.35 16.24 -4.37
N SER A 126 0.13 16.58 -3.17
CA SER A 126 -0.70 16.84 -1.98
C SER A 126 -1.68 15.71 -1.66
N VAL A 127 -1.28 14.46 -1.91
CA VAL A 127 -2.14 13.28 -1.70
C VAL A 127 -2.26 13.03 -0.19
N PRO A 128 -3.48 13.03 0.40
CA PRO A 128 -3.70 12.66 1.79
C PRO A 128 -3.30 11.21 2.04
N ARG A 129 -2.64 10.93 3.16
CA ARG A 129 -2.03 9.63 3.46
C ARG A 129 -2.39 9.11 4.83
N ILE A 130 -2.61 7.80 4.91
CA ILE A 130 -2.54 7.03 6.15
C ILE A 130 -1.31 6.13 6.11
N ALA A 131 -0.65 5.92 7.26
CA ALA A 131 0.48 5.01 7.36
C ALA A 131 0.04 3.68 7.95
N PHE A 132 0.48 2.57 7.35
CA PHE A 132 0.24 1.21 7.82
C PHE A 132 1.58 0.54 8.09
N VAL A 133 1.84 0.22 9.36
CA VAL A 133 3.05 -0.51 9.77
C VAL A 133 2.77 -2.00 9.69
N ASN A 134 3.34 -2.65 8.68
CA ASN A 134 3.17 -4.06 8.37
C ASN A 134 4.31 -4.91 8.96
N LYS A 135 4.18 -6.24 8.92
CA LYS A 135 5.19 -7.21 9.39
C LYS A 135 5.52 -7.09 10.88
N MET A 136 4.50 -6.81 11.71
CA MET A 136 4.63 -6.79 13.17
C MET A 136 4.88 -8.18 13.79
N ASP A 137 4.64 -9.23 13.00
CA ASP A 137 4.88 -10.66 13.27
C ASP A 137 6.33 -11.12 13.01
N ARG A 138 7.24 -10.18 12.74
CA ARG A 138 8.63 -10.49 12.43
C ARG A 138 9.52 -10.17 13.61
N VAL A 139 10.53 -11.02 13.81
CA VAL A 139 11.63 -10.76 14.74
C VAL A 139 12.29 -9.43 14.39
N GLY A 140 12.36 -8.54 15.38
CA GLY A 140 12.89 -7.18 15.21
C GLY A 140 11.84 -6.13 14.80
N ALA A 141 10.55 -6.48 14.78
CA ALA A 141 9.49 -5.50 14.58
C ALA A 141 9.46 -4.47 15.71
N ASP A 142 9.59 -3.18 15.36
CA ASP A 142 9.53 -2.07 16.31
C ASP A 142 8.67 -0.93 15.74
N PHE A 143 7.41 -0.89 16.18
CA PHE A 143 6.45 0.12 15.76
C PHE A 143 6.87 1.55 16.14
N PHE A 144 7.41 1.75 17.34
CA PHE A 144 7.79 3.09 17.80
C PHE A 144 9.02 3.60 17.07
N HIS A 145 9.95 2.71 16.71
CA HIS A 145 11.06 3.03 15.85
C HIS A 145 10.59 3.52 14.47
N VAL A 146 9.60 2.85 13.86
CA VAL A 146 9.02 3.32 12.57
C VAL A 146 8.46 4.74 12.71
N LEU A 147 7.72 5.05 13.78
CA LEU A 147 7.20 6.40 14.02
C LEU A 147 8.31 7.44 14.15
N GLU A 148 9.40 7.10 14.83
CA GLU A 148 10.56 7.97 14.98
C GLU A 148 11.25 8.21 13.64
N MET A 149 11.43 7.16 12.84
CA MET A 149 11.99 7.27 11.49
C MET A 149 11.11 8.12 10.57
N MET A 150 9.78 7.99 10.64
CA MET A 150 8.85 8.83 9.88
C MET A 150 9.04 10.31 10.22
N LYS A 151 9.20 10.66 11.50
CA LYS A 151 9.50 12.04 11.92
C LYS A 151 10.84 12.53 11.36
N LYS A 152 11.90 11.73 11.55
CA LYS A 152 13.28 12.13 11.25
C LYS A 152 13.59 12.17 9.76
N ARG A 153 13.09 11.19 8.99
CA ARG A 153 13.44 11.00 7.57
C ARG A 153 12.43 11.60 6.61
N LEU A 154 11.14 11.51 6.94
CA LEU A 154 10.06 12.02 6.07
C LEU A 154 9.64 13.45 6.44
N GLY A 155 10.07 13.96 7.60
CA GLY A 155 9.56 15.23 8.13
C GLY A 155 8.06 15.17 8.48
N ALA A 156 7.50 13.96 8.60
CA ALA A 156 6.09 13.76 8.87
C ALA A 156 5.75 13.98 10.35
N GLN A 157 4.48 14.28 10.63
CA GLN A 157 3.92 14.31 11.99
C GLN A 157 3.01 13.08 12.19
N PRO A 158 3.56 11.89 12.49
CA PRO A 158 2.74 10.70 12.64
C PRO A 158 1.85 10.82 13.87
N LEU A 159 0.56 10.49 13.69
CA LEU A 159 -0.45 10.41 14.74
C LEU A 159 -0.85 8.93 14.92
N PRO A 160 -0.34 8.23 15.95
CA PRO A 160 -0.69 6.83 16.17
C PRO A 160 -2.17 6.70 16.55
N LEU A 161 -2.94 5.98 15.73
CA LEU A 161 -4.34 5.64 16.01
C LEU A 161 -4.50 4.29 16.70
N VAL A 162 -3.49 3.43 16.56
CA VAL A 162 -3.43 2.08 17.14
C VAL A 162 -2.07 1.87 17.81
N ILE A 163 -2.06 1.06 18.86
CA ILE A 163 -0.83 0.60 19.54
C ILE A 163 -0.81 -0.92 19.45
N PRO A 164 0.27 -1.52 18.92
CA PRO A 164 0.38 -2.98 18.84
C PRO A 164 0.52 -3.59 20.23
N ILE A 165 -0.09 -4.77 20.41
CA ILE A 165 0.07 -5.58 21.63
C ILE A 165 1.16 -6.62 21.36
N GLY A 166 2.34 -6.38 21.91
CA GLY A 166 3.52 -7.22 21.68
C GLY A 166 4.19 -6.98 20.33
N ALA A 167 5.30 -7.69 20.12
CA ALA A 167 6.06 -7.78 18.88
C ALA A 167 6.72 -9.17 18.85
N GLY A 168 6.92 -9.76 17.67
CA GLY A 168 7.56 -11.07 17.55
C GLY A 168 7.29 -11.77 16.25
#